data_AF-A0A7Y4KSK5-F1
#
_entry.id   AF-A0A7Y4KSK5-F1
#
_cell.length_a   1.000
_cell.length_b   1.000
_cell.length_c   1.000
_cell.angle_alpha   90.00
_cell.angle_beta   90.00
_cell.angle_gamma   90.00
#
_symmetry.space_group_name_H-M   'P 1'
#
loop_
_entity.id
_entity.type
_entity.pdbx_description
1 polymer ?
#
loop_
_entity_poly.entity_id
_entity_poly.type
_entity_poly.pdbx_seq_one_letter_code
_entity_poly.pdbx_strand_id
1 'polypeptide(L)'
;EVKLWVNLGSDDGMDEAKLPATLESLGAPGGKVLKALTRPTYGYVYVPEADAPGFEALNGKAHNDKPLKLERHRPRGQREERRPRHEALPDVPGQARLWVGLGRQEGLDEAGVTAALEAAGAPAGKVLRTDLRPTYAYVFVAEEDVAGFEATHGKPHGEGKTLKVERAKRK
;
A
#
# COMPACT_ATOMS: atom_id res chain seq x y z
N GLU A 1 28.32 -2.92 11.09
CA GLU A 1 27.36 -3.90 11.64
C GLU A 1 25.96 -3.54 11.16
N VAL A 2 25.11 -4.53 10.95
CA VAL A 2 23.71 -4.36 10.53
C VAL A 2 22.82 -4.92 11.62
N LYS A 3 21.81 -4.13 12.00
CA LYS A 3 20.73 -4.58 12.86
C LYS A 3 19.65 -5.23 12.00
N LEU A 4 19.36 -6.50 12.24
CA LEU A 4 18.30 -7.24 11.59
C LEU A 4 17.14 -7.42 12.58
N TRP A 5 15.92 -7.16 12.14
CA TRP A 5 14.69 -7.50 12.85
C TRP A 5 14.27 -8.91 12.47
N VAL A 6 13.85 -9.70 13.46
CA VAL A 6 13.36 -11.07 13.29
C VAL A 6 12.00 -11.20 13.96
N ASN A 7 11.03 -11.83 13.31
CA ASN A 7 9.67 -12.04 13.87
C ASN A 7 9.56 -13.13 14.95
N LEU A 8 10.68 -13.51 15.57
CA LEU A 8 10.74 -14.49 16.66
C LEU A 8 11.12 -13.77 17.95
N GLY A 9 10.28 -13.88 18.97
CA GLY A 9 10.49 -13.28 20.29
C GLY A 9 10.54 -14.29 21.43
N SER A 10 10.56 -13.80 22.66
CA SER A 10 10.53 -14.65 23.85
C SER A 10 9.22 -15.44 23.98
N ASP A 11 8.11 -14.93 23.43
CA ASP A 11 6.83 -15.65 23.37
C ASP A 11 6.93 -16.87 22.43
N ASP A 12 7.88 -16.87 21.50
CA ASP A 12 8.22 -18.01 20.63
C ASP A 12 9.33 -18.90 21.26
N GLY A 13 9.65 -18.71 22.54
CA GLY A 13 10.66 -19.47 23.26
C GLY A 13 12.11 -19.05 23.00
N MET A 14 12.33 -17.90 22.36
CA MET A 14 13.66 -17.37 22.06
C MET A 14 14.27 -16.60 23.24
N ASP A 15 15.57 -16.80 23.45
CA ASP A 15 16.43 -15.97 24.27
C ASP A 15 17.66 -15.53 23.45
N GLU A 16 18.51 -14.68 24.01
CA GLU A 16 19.67 -14.12 23.33
C GLU A 16 20.70 -15.17 22.87
N ALA A 17 20.65 -16.40 23.40
CA ALA A 17 21.49 -17.52 22.95
C ALA A 17 20.77 -18.41 21.93
N LYS A 18 19.47 -18.69 22.14
CA LYS A 18 18.65 -19.54 21.26
C LYS A 18 18.34 -18.90 19.92
N LEU A 19 18.15 -17.58 19.87
CA LEU A 19 17.84 -16.88 18.62
C LEU A 19 18.99 -17.03 17.60
N PRO A 20 20.27 -16.74 17.93
CA PRO A 20 21.40 -17.04 17.06
C PRO A 20 21.48 -18.51 16.64
N ALA A 21 21.40 -19.45 17.59
CA ALA A 21 21.49 -20.89 17.31
C ALA A 21 20.39 -21.37 16.35
N THR A 22 19.19 -20.79 16.45
CA THR A 22 18.06 -21.07 15.56
C THR A 22 18.32 -20.53 14.15
N LEU A 23 18.87 -19.32 14.01
CA LEU A 23 19.22 -18.80 12.69
C LEU A 23 20.31 -19.64 12.02
N GLU A 24 21.30 -20.10 12.78
CA GLU A 24 22.36 -20.98 12.29
C GLU A 24 21.82 -22.35 11.85
N SER A 25 20.93 -22.97 12.61
CA SER A 25 20.30 -24.24 12.22
C SER A 25 19.42 -24.12 10.97
N LEU A 26 18.89 -22.92 10.71
CA LEU A 26 18.18 -22.59 9.47
C LEU A 26 19.12 -22.26 8.30
N GLY A 27 20.43 -22.20 8.54
CA GLY A 27 21.46 -21.98 7.53
C GLY A 27 22.07 -20.57 7.50
N ALA A 28 21.96 -19.80 8.58
CA ALA A 28 22.71 -18.54 8.72
C ALA A 28 24.22 -18.81 8.79
N PRO A 29 25.06 -17.83 8.43
CA PRO A 29 26.49 -17.85 8.73
C PRO A 29 26.77 -18.05 10.24
N GLY A 30 27.37 -19.19 10.59
CA GLY A 30 27.67 -19.56 11.97
C GLY A 30 28.69 -18.66 12.65
N GLY A 31 28.44 -18.31 13.91
CA GLY A 31 29.31 -17.47 14.74
C GLY A 31 29.39 -16.01 14.28
N LYS A 32 28.50 -15.57 13.37
CA LYS A 32 28.48 -14.19 12.83
C LYS A 32 27.52 -13.26 13.55
N VAL A 33 26.76 -13.74 14.52
CA VAL A 33 25.92 -12.87 15.35
C VAL A 33 26.79 -12.22 16.43
N LEU A 34 26.97 -10.91 16.31
CA LEU A 34 27.73 -10.08 17.25
C LEU A 34 26.96 -9.83 18.55
N LYS A 35 25.64 -9.68 18.42
CA LYS A 35 24.72 -9.41 19.53
C LYS A 35 23.31 -9.84 19.17
N ALA A 36 22.58 -10.38 20.14
CA ALA A 36 21.14 -10.62 20.04
C ALA A 36 20.40 -9.84 21.13
N LEU A 37 19.16 -9.43 20.84
CA LEU A 37 18.23 -8.84 21.79
C LEU A 37 16.84 -9.43 21.52
N THR A 38 16.22 -10.03 22.50
CA THR A 38 14.85 -10.55 22.35
C THR A 38 13.83 -9.58 22.97
N ARG A 39 12.65 -9.52 22.38
CA ARG A 39 11.43 -8.87 22.88
C ARG A 39 10.33 -9.93 22.90
N PRO A 40 9.17 -9.66 23.54
CA PRO A 40 8.06 -10.62 23.60
C PRO A 40 7.70 -11.20 22.23
N THR A 41 7.47 -10.34 21.23
CA THR A 41 6.93 -10.74 19.93
C THR A 41 7.93 -10.69 18.76
N TYR A 42 9.18 -10.30 19.02
CA TYR A 42 10.22 -10.19 17.99
C TYR A 42 11.62 -10.13 18.60
N GLY A 43 12.64 -10.23 17.77
CA GLY A 43 14.04 -10.12 18.17
C GLY A 43 14.83 -9.21 17.26
N TYR A 44 16.05 -8.90 17.70
CA TYR A 44 17.07 -8.26 16.91
C TYR A 44 18.35 -9.07 16.96
N VAL A 45 19.01 -9.19 15.81
CA VAL A 45 20.39 -9.68 15.73
C VAL A 45 21.26 -8.65 15.04
N TYR A 46 22.47 -8.49 15.53
CA TYR A 46 23.49 -7.60 14.99
C TYR A 46 24.54 -8.47 14.32
N VAL A 47 24.79 -8.24 13.03
CA VAL A 47 25.71 -9.05 12.22
C VAL A 47 26.66 -8.13 11.44
N PRO A 48 27.84 -8.61 10.99
CA PRO A 48 28.67 -7.87 10.04
C PRO A 48 27.91 -7.60 8.74
N GLU A 49 28.15 -6.44 8.11
CA GLU A 49 27.53 -6.06 6.83
C GLU A 49 27.80 -7.10 5.73
N ALA A 50 29.03 -7.64 5.71
CA ALA A 50 29.45 -8.65 4.75
C ALA A 50 28.66 -9.97 4.86
N ASP A 51 28.16 -10.30 6.06
CA ASP A 51 27.45 -11.55 6.32
C ASP A 51 25.91 -11.37 6.23
N ALA A 52 25.40 -10.12 6.21
CA ALA A 52 23.98 -9.82 6.16
C ALA A 52 23.19 -10.52 5.02
N PRO A 53 23.71 -10.64 3.78
CA PRO A 53 23.01 -11.38 2.72
C PRO A 53 22.72 -12.85 3.07
N GLY A 54 23.60 -13.50 3.85
CA GLY A 54 23.41 -14.88 4.30
C GLY A 54 22.26 -15.03 5.31
N PHE A 55 22.01 -14.00 6.12
CA PHE A 55 20.85 -13.97 7.02
C PHE A 55 19.56 -13.60 6.26
N GLU A 56 19.63 -12.69 5.29
CA GLU A 56 18.49 -12.30 4.45
C GLU A 56 17.95 -13.47 3.62
N ALA A 57 18.82 -14.40 3.19
CA ALA A 57 18.43 -15.62 2.49
C ALA A 57 17.57 -16.58 3.34
N LEU A 58 17.44 -16.35 4.65
CA LEU A 58 16.56 -17.12 5.52
C LEU A 58 15.12 -16.61 5.51
N ASN A 59 14.87 -15.42 4.95
CA ASN A 59 13.54 -14.85 4.90
C ASN A 59 12.59 -15.77 4.10
N GLY A 60 11.46 -16.14 4.72
CA GLY A 60 10.49 -17.08 4.16
C GLY A 60 10.74 -18.56 4.49
N LYS A 61 11.86 -18.93 5.11
CA LYS A 61 12.05 -20.31 5.61
C LYS A 61 11.07 -20.60 6.74
N ALA A 62 10.57 -21.82 6.81
CA ALA A 62 9.70 -22.23 7.91
C ALA A 62 10.51 -22.41 9.20
N HIS A 63 10.01 -21.82 10.29
CA HIS A 63 10.44 -22.13 11.64
C HIS A 63 9.20 -22.49 12.46
N ASN A 64 9.11 -23.76 12.85
CA ASN A 64 7.86 -24.35 13.36
C ASN A 64 6.72 -24.10 12.37
N ASP A 65 5.60 -23.54 12.83
CA ASP A 65 4.42 -23.25 12.01
C ASP A 65 4.40 -21.83 11.41
N LYS A 66 5.48 -21.05 11.58
CA LYS A 66 5.54 -19.65 11.12
C LYS A 66 6.65 -19.46 10.06
N PRO A 67 6.39 -18.68 8.99
CA PRO A 67 7.46 -18.24 8.11
C PRO A 67 8.36 -17.26 8.87
N LEU A 68 9.67 -17.52 8.85
CA LEU A 68 10.68 -16.62 9.39
C LEU A 68 10.68 -15.34 8.56
N LYS A 69 10.52 -14.20 9.23
CA LYS A 69 10.72 -12.88 8.64
C LYS A 69 11.98 -12.29 9.21
N LEU A 70 12.92 -12.00 8.33
CA LEU A 70 14.18 -11.37 8.68
C LEU A 70 14.40 -10.19 7.75
N GLU A 71 14.51 -8.99 8.33
CA GLU A 71 14.58 -7.74 7.58
C GLU A 71 15.65 -6.82 8.18
N ARG A 72 16.35 -6.06 7.33
CA ARG A 72 17.20 -4.96 7.83
C ARG A 72 16.35 -3.97 8.60
N HIS A 73 16.72 -3.70 9.85
CA HIS A 73 16.02 -2.74 10.69
C HIS A 73 16.19 -1.33 10.12
N ARG A 74 15.15 -0.85 9.44
CA ARG A 74 15.07 0.54 8.97
C ARG A 74 14.67 1.44 10.15
N PRO A 75 15.47 2.45 10.52
CA PRO A 75 15.04 3.47 11.46
C PRO A 75 13.70 4.06 11.00
N ARG A 76 12.77 4.31 11.92
CA ARG A 76 11.40 4.78 11.63
C ARG A 76 11.31 6.06 10.76
N GLY A 77 12.43 6.76 10.52
CA GLY A 77 12.52 7.95 9.66
C GLY A 77 12.84 7.70 8.18
N GLN A 78 13.20 6.49 7.74
CA GLN A 78 13.41 6.16 6.32
C GLN A 78 12.22 5.43 5.68
N ARG A 79 11.04 5.57 6.28
CA ARG A 79 9.82 5.29 5.54
C ARG A 79 9.75 6.38 4.47
N GLU A 80 9.72 6.01 3.19
CA GLU A 80 9.44 6.96 2.11
C GLU A 80 8.36 7.93 2.59
N GLU A 81 8.68 9.21 2.50
CA GLU A 81 7.81 10.30 2.92
C GLU A 81 6.43 10.00 2.35
N ARG A 82 5.44 9.80 3.23
CA ARG A 82 4.07 9.61 2.80
C ARG A 82 3.77 10.82 1.91
N ARG A 83 3.53 10.56 0.61
CA ARG A 83 3.14 11.58 -0.37
C ARG A 83 2.17 12.54 0.32
N PRO A 84 2.33 13.87 0.13
CA PRO A 84 1.49 14.86 0.79
C PRO A 84 0.04 14.42 0.74
N ARG A 85 -0.58 14.31 1.91
CA ARG A 85 -1.97 13.89 2.00
C ARG A 85 -2.78 15.00 1.36
N HIS A 86 -3.18 14.79 0.11
CA HIS A 86 -4.14 15.68 -0.51
C HIS A 86 -5.38 15.72 0.38
N GLU A 87 -5.74 16.92 0.84
CA GLU A 87 -6.97 17.12 1.58
C GLU A 87 -8.15 16.72 0.68
N ALA A 88 -9.08 15.96 1.25
CA ALA A 88 -10.31 15.62 0.56
C ALA A 88 -11.20 16.85 0.56
N LEU A 89 -11.80 17.17 -0.59
CA LEU A 89 -12.80 18.23 -0.63
C LEU A 89 -13.99 17.85 0.26
N PRO A 90 -14.61 18.84 0.96
CA PRO A 90 -15.72 18.58 1.84
C PRO A 90 -16.92 18.04 1.05
N ASP A 91 -17.67 17.14 1.69
CA ASP A 91 -18.95 16.66 1.19
C ASP A 91 -20.00 17.77 1.36
N VAL A 92 -20.79 18.01 0.32
CA VAL A 92 -21.83 19.05 0.29
C VAL A 92 -23.20 18.37 0.26
N PRO A 93 -24.18 18.78 1.10
CA PRO A 93 -25.54 18.23 1.06
C PRO A 93 -26.14 18.32 -0.36
N GLY A 94 -26.84 17.25 -0.78
CA GLY A 94 -27.41 17.15 -2.14
C GLY A 94 -26.41 16.78 -3.23
N GLN A 95 -25.11 16.64 -2.90
CA GLN A 95 -24.09 16.16 -3.82
C GLN A 95 -23.64 14.75 -3.44
N ALA A 96 -23.44 13.93 -4.48
CA ALA A 96 -22.81 12.63 -4.37
C ALA A 96 -21.38 12.70 -4.91
N ARG A 97 -20.46 12.02 -4.22
CA ARG A 97 -19.06 11.86 -4.63
C ARG A 97 -18.87 10.50 -5.29
N LEU A 98 -18.50 10.51 -6.57
CA LEU A 98 -18.19 9.32 -7.36
C LEU A 98 -16.68 9.19 -7.52
N TRP A 99 -16.16 8.00 -7.27
CA TRP A 99 -14.80 7.62 -7.63
C TRP A 99 -14.78 7.17 -9.08
N VAL A 100 -13.86 7.72 -9.86
CA VAL A 100 -13.66 7.42 -11.28
C VAL A 100 -12.22 6.96 -11.49
N GLY A 101 -12.04 5.79 -12.10
CA GLY A 101 -10.72 5.19 -12.37
C GLY A 101 -9.91 5.86 -13.48
N LEU A 102 -10.01 7.18 -13.60
CA LEU A 102 -9.27 8.03 -14.54
C LEU A 102 -8.56 9.15 -13.77
N GLY A 103 -7.27 9.35 -13.97
CA GLY A 103 -6.48 10.37 -13.29
C GLY A 103 -5.53 11.13 -14.22
N ARG A 104 -4.62 11.91 -13.60
CA ARG A 104 -3.60 12.68 -14.35
C ARG A 104 -2.60 11.81 -15.09
N GLN A 105 -2.31 10.59 -14.61
CA GLN A 105 -1.32 9.71 -15.23
C GLN A 105 -1.78 9.22 -16.61
N GLU A 106 -3.08 9.25 -16.87
CA GLU A 106 -3.68 9.00 -18.17
C GLU A 106 -3.60 10.21 -19.13
N GLY A 107 -2.96 11.31 -18.71
CA GLY A 107 -2.86 12.55 -19.50
C GLY A 107 -4.14 13.38 -19.52
N LEU A 108 -5.09 13.07 -18.63
CA LEU A 108 -6.36 13.77 -18.52
C LEU A 108 -6.27 14.94 -17.54
N ASP A 109 -6.98 16.02 -17.86
CA ASP A 109 -7.33 17.10 -16.94
C ASP A 109 -8.79 16.95 -16.48
N GLU A 110 -9.29 17.91 -15.69
CA GLU A 110 -10.66 17.88 -15.16
C GLU A 110 -11.72 17.88 -16.27
N ALA A 111 -11.45 18.61 -17.36
CA ALA A 111 -12.30 18.64 -18.55
C ALA A 111 -12.27 17.29 -19.28
N GLY A 112 -11.10 16.66 -19.40
CA GLY A 112 -10.92 15.36 -20.03
C GLY A 112 -11.63 14.23 -19.29
N VAL A 113 -11.61 14.23 -17.95
CA VAL A 113 -12.39 13.27 -17.14
C VAL A 113 -13.90 13.47 -17.36
N THR A 114 -14.36 14.72 -17.41
CA THR A 114 -15.76 15.05 -17.67
C THR A 114 -16.20 14.60 -19.06
N ALA A 115 -15.42 14.95 -20.09
CA ALA A 115 -15.66 14.55 -21.47
C ALA A 115 -15.65 13.02 -21.64
N ALA A 116 -14.79 12.30 -20.92
CA ALA A 116 -14.77 10.84 -20.94
C ALA A 116 -16.04 10.21 -20.36
N LEU A 117 -16.58 10.78 -19.27
CA LEU A 117 -17.86 10.35 -18.69
C LEU A 117 -19.02 10.60 -19.64
N GLU A 118 -19.08 11.79 -20.24
CA GLU A 118 -20.11 12.16 -21.21
C GLU A 118 -20.06 11.33 -22.48
N ALA A 119 -18.85 11.05 -23.00
CA ALA A 119 -18.66 10.15 -24.14
C ALA A 119 -19.09 8.70 -23.80
N ALA A 120 -18.95 8.31 -22.54
CA ALA A 120 -19.53 7.07 -22.02
C ALA A 120 -21.04 7.17 -21.75
N GLY A 121 -21.70 8.30 -22.03
CA GLY A 121 -23.14 8.49 -21.88
C GLY A 121 -23.60 8.89 -20.48
N ALA A 122 -22.73 9.49 -19.67
CA ALA A 122 -23.17 10.19 -18.46
C ALA A 122 -23.95 11.47 -18.83
N PRO A 123 -24.83 11.98 -17.94
CA PRO A 123 -25.53 13.24 -18.14
C PRO A 123 -24.58 14.42 -18.38
N ALA A 124 -24.67 15.03 -19.57
CA ALA A 124 -23.79 16.12 -19.97
C ALA A 124 -24.01 17.39 -19.13
N GLY A 125 -22.92 18.06 -18.76
CA GLY A 125 -22.94 19.29 -17.97
C GLY A 125 -23.42 19.12 -16.52
N LYS A 126 -23.57 17.89 -16.02
CA LYS A 126 -24.02 17.61 -14.64
C LYS A 126 -22.89 17.38 -13.63
N VAL A 127 -21.63 17.47 -14.07
CA VAL A 127 -20.48 17.48 -13.17
C VAL A 127 -20.38 18.84 -12.48
N LEU A 128 -20.48 18.86 -11.16
CA LEU A 128 -20.42 20.08 -10.34
C LEU A 128 -18.98 20.44 -9.96
N ARG A 129 -18.15 19.42 -9.71
CA ARG A 129 -16.76 19.59 -9.30
C ARG A 129 -15.98 18.31 -9.58
N THR A 130 -14.69 18.46 -9.83
CA THR A 130 -13.75 17.34 -9.98
C THR A 130 -12.58 17.54 -9.03
N ASP A 131 -12.17 16.47 -8.35
CA ASP A 131 -10.93 16.39 -7.57
C ASP A 131 -10.04 15.35 -8.22
N LEU A 132 -9.19 15.83 -9.12
CA LEU A 132 -8.34 15.00 -9.94
C LEU A 132 -7.12 14.51 -9.13
N ARG A 133 -6.91 13.19 -9.10
CA ARG A 133 -5.75 12.53 -8.47
C ARG A 133 -4.82 11.95 -9.55
N PRO A 134 -3.61 11.51 -9.18
CA PRO A 134 -2.70 10.90 -10.15
C PRO A 134 -3.29 9.68 -10.88
N THR A 135 -3.99 8.78 -10.18
CA THR A 135 -4.46 7.49 -10.72
C THR A 135 -5.98 7.34 -10.75
N TYR A 136 -6.73 8.36 -10.33
CA TYR A 136 -8.19 8.38 -10.27
C TYR A 136 -8.69 9.82 -10.14
N ALA A 137 -10.01 10.02 -10.14
CA ALA A 137 -10.65 11.29 -9.84
C ALA A 137 -11.83 11.07 -8.90
N TYR A 138 -12.16 12.08 -8.09
CA TYR A 138 -13.49 12.18 -7.51
C TYR A 138 -14.31 13.18 -8.31
N VAL A 139 -15.50 12.75 -8.75
CA VAL A 139 -16.46 13.58 -9.49
C VAL A 139 -17.66 13.82 -8.59
N PHE A 140 -18.02 15.07 -8.41
CA PHE A 140 -19.15 15.48 -7.59
C PHE A 140 -20.33 15.82 -8.51
N VAL A 141 -21.47 15.18 -8.29
CA VAL A 141 -22.69 15.34 -9.08
C VAL A 141 -23.87 15.53 -8.14
N ALA A 142 -25.00 16.03 -8.65
CA ALA A 142 -26.23 16.04 -7.87
C ALA A 142 -26.67 14.61 -7.53
N GLU A 143 -27.21 14.39 -6.34
CA GLU A 143 -27.64 13.04 -5.89
C GLU A 143 -28.63 12.38 -6.87
N GLU A 144 -29.48 13.19 -7.51
CA GLU A 144 -30.46 12.77 -8.52
C GLU A 144 -29.83 12.30 -9.85
N ASP A 145 -28.64 12.80 -10.21
CA ASP A 145 -27.98 12.47 -11.47
C ASP A 145 -27.10 11.21 -11.36
N VAL A 146 -26.86 10.70 -10.15
CA VAL A 146 -25.88 9.62 -9.88
C VAL A 146 -26.14 8.37 -10.72
N ALA A 147 -27.40 7.96 -10.86
CA ALA A 147 -27.74 6.75 -11.62
C ALA A 147 -27.26 6.83 -13.08
N GLY A 148 -27.29 8.02 -13.69
CA GLY A 148 -26.79 8.25 -15.04
C GLY A 148 -25.27 8.11 -15.15
N PHE A 149 -24.53 8.50 -14.12
CA PHE A 149 -23.08 8.33 -14.05
C PHE A 149 -22.68 6.88 -13.73
N GLU A 150 -23.37 6.21 -12.81
CA GLU A 150 -23.12 4.79 -12.48
C GLU A 150 -23.35 3.89 -13.68
N ALA A 151 -24.31 4.22 -14.56
CA ALA A 151 -24.55 3.50 -15.81
C ALA A 151 -23.37 3.55 -16.80
N THR A 152 -22.37 4.42 -16.57
CA THR A 152 -21.13 4.45 -17.37
C THR A 152 -20.08 3.45 -16.91
N HIS A 153 -20.25 2.85 -15.73
CA HIS A 153 -19.37 1.80 -15.24
C HIS A 153 -19.30 0.64 -16.24
N GLY A 154 -18.08 0.17 -16.53
CA GLY A 154 -17.82 -0.93 -17.45
C GLY A 154 -17.83 -0.55 -18.93
N LYS A 155 -18.21 0.69 -19.28
CA LYS A 155 -18.17 1.15 -20.68
C LYS A 155 -16.72 1.31 -21.17
N PRO A 156 -16.45 1.12 -22.47
CA PRO A 156 -15.10 1.25 -23.00
C PRO A 156 -14.58 2.68 -22.87
N HIS A 157 -13.30 2.82 -22.55
CA HIS A 157 -12.59 4.09 -22.54
C HIS A 157 -11.17 3.88 -23.07
N GLY A 158 -10.83 4.54 -24.18
CA GLY A 158 -9.54 4.35 -24.85
C GLY A 158 -9.36 2.93 -25.39
N GLU A 159 -8.11 2.52 -25.60
CA GLU A 159 -7.77 1.22 -26.17
C GLU A 159 -7.71 0.13 -25.09
N GLY A 160 -8.70 -0.77 -25.09
CA GLY A 160 -8.71 -1.97 -24.25
C GLY A 160 -8.99 -1.75 -22.75
N LYS A 161 -9.35 -0.53 -22.32
CA LYS A 161 -9.73 -0.25 -20.93
C LYS A 161 -11.24 -0.01 -20.79
N THR A 162 -11.74 -0.29 -19.59
CA THR A 162 -13.12 0.02 -19.20
C THR A 162 -13.13 1.08 -18.13
N LEU A 163 -14.13 1.95 -18.19
CA LEU A 163 -14.35 2.99 -17.22
C LEU A 163 -14.85 2.36 -15.91
N LYS A 164 -14.22 2.73 -14.79
CA LYS A 164 -14.69 2.33 -13.46
C LYS A 164 -15.30 3.53 -12.76
N VAL A 165 -16.57 3.44 -12.41
CA VAL A 165 -17.31 4.46 -11.67
C VAL A 165 -17.98 3.83 -10.46
N GLU A 166 -17.74 4.35 -9.27
CA GLU A 166 -18.30 3.83 -8.01
C GLU A 166 -18.65 4.98 -7.06
N ARG A 167 -19.70 4.83 -6.23
CA ARG A 167 -19.91 5.77 -5.13
C ARG A 167 -18.76 5.69 -4.12
N ALA A 168 -18.14 6.83 -3.84
CA ALA A 168 -17.10 6.90 -2.84
C ALA A 168 -17.70 6.71 -1.44
N LYS A 169 -17.13 5.80 -0.63
CA LYS A 169 -17.59 5.58 0.75
C LYS A 169 -17.55 6.90 1.53
N ARG A 170 -18.69 7.27 2.14
CA ARG A 170 -18.76 8.37 3.13
C ARG A 170 -17.91 7.94 4.33
N LYS A 171 -17.07 8.84 4.82
CA LYS A 171 -16.19 8.59 5.98
C LYS A 171 -16.77 9.22 7.22
#